data_AF-A0A0J7KNQ1-F1
#
_entry.id   AF-A0A0J7KNQ1-F1
#
_cell.length_a   1.000
_cell.length_b   1.000
_cell.length_c   1.000
_cell.angle_alpha   90.00
_cell.angle_beta   90.00
_cell.angle_gamma   90.00
#
_symmetry.space_group_name_H-M   'P 1'
#
loop_
_entity.id
_entity.type
_entity.pdbx_description
1 polymer ?
#
loop_
_entity_poly.entity_id
_entity_poly.type
_entity_poly.pdbx_seq_one_letter_code
_entity_poly.pdbx_strand_id
1 'polypeptide(L)'
;MKGKYKSAINLNFLLIIFFCTEEFYYIQMEKYARQAVSEGVKNVEDLRVGGDSEIYRVLNLHYNRNNHIEVPSNFRYVVEQTLKEFFKAIQGGKDSEQSWKKSIYKVISRLDDPVPEYFKSPNFLEQLE
;
A
#
# COMPACT_ATOMS: atom_id res chain seq x y z
N MET A 1 -23.99 -5.46 -22.71
CA MET A 1 -23.82 -6.09 -21.38
C MET A 1 -22.41 -5.83 -20.89
N LYS A 2 -22.17 -4.74 -20.14
CA LYS A 2 -20.85 -4.36 -19.62
C LYS A 2 -20.70 -4.95 -18.22
N GLY A 3 -19.61 -5.70 -18.02
CA GLY A 3 -19.38 -6.63 -16.92
C GLY A 3 -19.37 -6.00 -15.53
N LYS A 4 -20.01 -6.71 -14.61
CA LYS A 4 -20.23 -6.40 -13.19
C LYS A 4 -18.99 -6.67 -12.32
N TYR A 5 -17.97 -5.82 -12.39
CA TYR A 5 -16.84 -5.86 -11.43
C TYR A 5 -16.42 -4.48 -10.92
N LYS A 6 -17.35 -3.53 -10.81
CA LYS A 6 -17.22 -2.40 -9.88
C LYS A 6 -17.84 -2.81 -8.53
N SER A 7 -17.23 -3.78 -7.85
CA SER A 7 -17.47 -3.92 -6.41
C SER A 7 -16.39 -3.12 -5.74
N ALA A 8 -16.83 -1.98 -5.22
CA ALA A 8 -16.05 -1.05 -4.42
C ALA A 8 -15.27 -1.81 -3.35
N ILE A 9 -13.95 -1.82 -3.51
CA ILE A 9 -13.07 -1.94 -2.37
C ILE A 9 -13.34 -0.67 -1.58
N ASN A 10 -14.02 -0.78 -0.44
CA ASN A 10 -14.02 0.30 0.55
C ASN A 10 -12.63 0.27 1.17
N LEU A 11 -11.64 0.84 0.49
CA LEU A 11 -10.36 1.16 1.13
C LEU A 11 -10.69 2.21 2.17
N ASN A 12 -10.83 1.81 3.43
CA ASN A 12 -10.96 2.76 4.52
C ASN A 12 -9.58 3.34 4.93
N PHE A 13 -8.53 2.96 4.19
CA PHE A 13 -7.32 3.72 3.85
C PHE A 13 -7.58 5.00 3.00
N LEU A 14 -8.80 5.52 3.04
CA LEU A 14 -9.39 6.49 2.12
C LEU A 14 -8.93 7.93 2.32
N LEU A 15 -7.73 8.17 2.85
CA LEU A 15 -7.21 9.54 2.89
C LEU A 15 -5.77 9.69 2.47
N ILE A 16 -5.00 8.61 2.56
CA ILE A 16 -3.72 8.53 1.87
C ILE A 16 -3.98 8.22 0.38
N ILE A 17 -5.04 7.45 0.07
CA ILE A 17 -5.38 7.04 -1.31
C ILE A 17 -6.38 7.98 -1.99
N PHE A 18 -7.20 8.73 -1.24
CA PHE A 18 -8.26 9.56 -1.84
C PHE A 18 -7.74 10.79 -2.62
N PHE A 19 -6.47 11.15 -2.46
CA PHE A 19 -5.83 12.25 -3.20
C PHE A 19 -4.72 11.85 -4.17
N CYS A 20 -4.26 10.59 -4.19
CA CYS A 20 -3.16 10.17 -5.06
C CYS A 20 -3.35 8.71 -5.49
N THR A 21 -3.26 8.47 -6.79
CA THR A 21 -3.68 7.23 -7.46
C THR A 21 -3.13 5.96 -6.79
N GLU A 22 -4.00 5.00 -6.50
CA GLU A 22 -3.63 3.66 -6.01
C GLU A 22 -2.51 3.01 -6.83
N GLU A 23 -2.41 3.39 -8.10
CA GLU A 23 -1.39 2.95 -9.03
C GLU A 23 0.02 3.24 -8.51
N PHE A 24 0.31 4.42 -7.96
CA PHE A 24 1.65 4.74 -7.47
C PHE A 24 2.07 3.81 -6.33
N TYR A 25 1.17 3.58 -5.37
CA TYR A 25 1.41 2.68 -4.24
C TYR A 25 1.78 1.28 -4.72
N TYR A 26 0.94 0.67 -5.58
CA TYR A 26 1.19 -0.68 -6.08
C TYR A 26 2.42 -0.77 -7.00
N ILE A 27 2.72 0.28 -7.77
CA ILE A 27 3.96 0.38 -8.56
C ILE A 27 5.18 0.34 -7.64
N GLN A 28 5.18 1.09 -6.52
CA GLN A 28 6.29 1.03 -5.57
C GLN A 28 6.40 -0.37 -4.94
N MET A 29 5.30 -0.96 -4.48
CA MET A 29 5.31 -2.31 -3.89
C MET A 29 5.93 -3.33 -4.83
N GLU A 30 5.51 -3.32 -6.09
CA GLU A 30 6.06 -4.21 -7.11
C GLU A 30 7.54 -3.93 -7.38
N LYS A 31 7.93 -2.66 -7.53
CA LYS A 31 9.33 -2.26 -7.77
C LYS A 31 10.25 -2.77 -6.67
N TYR A 32 9.94 -2.50 -5.41
CA TYR A 32 10.78 -2.91 -4.28
C TYR A 32 10.78 -4.44 -4.08
N ALA A 33 9.65 -5.11 -4.32
CA ALA A 33 9.60 -6.57 -4.27
C ALA A 33 10.47 -7.21 -5.36
N ARG A 34 10.42 -6.71 -6.61
CA ARG A 34 11.28 -7.18 -7.70
C ARG A 34 12.76 -6.91 -7.42
N GLN A 35 13.06 -5.75 -6.84
CA GLN A 35 14.42 -5.40 -6.43
C GLN A 35 14.94 -6.40 -5.38
N ALA A 36 14.17 -6.68 -4.33
CA ALA A 36 14.57 -7.64 -3.30
C ALA A 36 14.79 -9.06 -3.85
N VAL A 37 13.93 -9.51 -4.77
CA VAL A 37 14.14 -10.80 -5.47
C VAL A 37 15.44 -10.78 -6.29
N SER A 38 15.73 -9.68 -6.98
CA SER A 38 16.95 -9.52 -7.79
C SER A 38 18.22 -9.43 -6.96
N GLU A 39 18.13 -8.86 -5.75
CA GLU A 39 19.22 -8.82 -4.76
C GLU A 39 19.44 -10.18 -4.06
N GLY A 40 18.61 -11.19 -4.36
CA GLY A 40 18.76 -12.55 -3.86
C GLY A 40 18.21 -12.77 -2.45
N VAL A 41 17.31 -11.89 -1.98
CA VAL A 41 16.58 -12.11 -0.73
C VAL A 41 15.81 -13.43 -0.84
N LYS A 42 15.96 -14.30 0.16
CA LYS A 42 15.31 -15.62 0.18
C LYS A 42 14.14 -15.68 1.16
N ASN A 43 14.26 -15.03 2.32
CA ASN A 43 13.23 -15.08 3.34
C ASN A 43 12.39 -13.81 3.29
N VAL A 44 11.07 -13.99 3.30
CA VAL A 44 10.13 -12.88 3.38
C VAL A 44 10.23 -12.10 4.70
N GLU A 45 10.74 -12.73 5.77
CA GLU A 45 10.95 -12.08 7.07
C GLU A 45 12.13 -11.09 7.08
N ASP A 46 12.98 -11.15 6.05
CA ASP A 46 14.07 -10.19 5.84
C ASP A 46 13.53 -8.86 5.25
N LEU A 47 12.31 -8.87 4.70
CA LEU A 47 11.61 -7.66 4.25
C LEU A 47 10.93 -6.97 5.42
N ARG A 48 11.66 -6.04 6.04
CA ARG A 48 11.14 -5.19 7.12
C ARG A 48 11.04 -3.75 6.66
N VAL A 49 9.93 -3.11 7.01
CA VAL A 49 9.70 -1.69 6.69
C VAL A 49 9.79 -0.87 7.98
N GLY A 50 11.01 -0.41 8.27
CA GLY A 50 11.34 0.54 9.33
C GLY A 50 11.11 2.00 8.93
N GLY A 51 11.33 2.92 9.86
CA GLY A 51 11.23 4.37 9.60
C GLY A 51 12.33 4.90 8.67
N ASP A 52 13.43 4.16 8.56
CA ASP A 52 14.59 4.38 7.69
C ASP A 52 14.49 3.65 6.35
N SER A 53 13.45 2.83 6.14
CA SER A 53 13.27 2.10 4.88
C SER A 53 12.96 3.04 3.72
N GLU A 54 13.66 2.84 2.61
CA GLU A 54 13.53 3.72 1.43
C GLU A 54 12.11 3.74 0.85
N ILE A 55 11.41 2.59 0.84
CA ILE A 55 10.00 2.53 0.42
C ILE A 55 9.11 3.44 1.28
N TYR A 56 9.34 3.48 2.59
CA TYR A 56 8.59 4.34 3.51
C TYR A 56 8.87 5.82 3.23
N ARG A 57 10.14 6.17 3.00
CA ARG A 57 10.54 7.55 2.64
C ARG A 57 9.90 8.01 1.33
N VAL A 58 9.88 7.17 0.31
CA VAL A 58 9.28 7.46 -1.00
C VAL A 58 7.76 7.66 -0.86
N LEU A 59 7.08 6.80 -0.12
CA LEU A 59 5.65 6.96 0.15
C LEU A 59 5.37 8.23 0.97
N ASN A 60 6.12 8.47 2.05
CA ASN A 60 5.93 9.67 2.88
C ASN A 60 6.16 10.96 2.08
N LEU A 61 7.19 11.02 1.23
CA LEU A 61 7.45 12.20 0.40
C LEU A 61 6.33 12.44 -0.63
N HIS A 62 5.73 11.37 -1.15
CA HIS A 62 4.64 11.45 -2.13
C HIS A 62 3.32 11.89 -1.49
N TYR A 63 2.95 11.28 -0.36
CA TYR A 63 1.64 11.48 0.27
C TYR A 63 1.62 12.55 1.37
N ASN A 64 2.77 12.84 1.99
CA ASN A 64 2.90 13.72 3.15
C ASN A 64 4.01 14.76 2.92
N ARG A 65 4.01 15.40 1.75
CA ARG A 65 5.09 16.30 1.29
C ARG A 65 5.45 17.41 2.29
N ASN A 66 4.47 17.93 3.02
CA ASN A 66 4.67 18.98 4.02
C ASN A 66 4.77 18.44 5.47
N ASN A 67 4.67 17.13 5.69
CA ASN A 67 4.60 16.49 7.02
C ASN A 67 3.48 17.02 7.93
N HIS A 68 2.37 17.51 7.35
CA HIS A 68 1.23 18.03 8.12
C HIS A 68 0.44 16.91 8.83
N ILE A 69 0.64 15.66 8.39
CA ILE A 69 -0.08 14.49 8.92
C ILE A 69 0.90 13.58 9.65
N GLU A 70 0.57 13.21 10.88
CA GLU A 70 1.29 12.16 11.59
C GLU A 70 0.94 10.79 10.96
N VAL A 71 1.97 10.09 10.46
CA VAL A 71 1.77 8.80 9.79
C VAL A 71 1.33 7.75 10.83
N PRO A 72 0.16 7.12 10.65
CA PRO A 72 -0.33 6.11 11.60
C PRO A 72 0.67 4.96 11.74
N SER A 73 0.85 4.44 12.96
CA SER A 73 1.72 3.29 13.20
C SER A 73 1.31 2.05 12.39
N ASN A 74 0.00 1.87 12.14
CA ASN A 74 -0.52 0.77 11.31
C ASN A 74 -0.16 0.91 9.82
N PHE A 75 0.10 2.12 9.32
CA PHE A 75 0.48 2.32 7.91
C PHE A 75 1.75 1.53 7.56
N ARG A 76 2.76 1.55 8.43
CA ARG A 76 4.01 0.81 8.22
C ARG A 76 3.76 -0.69 8.16
N TYR A 77 2.90 -1.19 9.05
CA TYR A 77 2.52 -2.60 9.07
C TYR A 77 1.84 -3.00 7.76
N VAL A 78 0.87 -2.21 7.28
CA VAL A 78 0.17 -2.48 6.00
C VAL A 78 1.13 -2.43 4.81
N VAL A 79 2.06 -1.46 4.77
CA VAL A 79 3.10 -1.36 3.75
C VAL A 79 4.00 -2.61 3.76
N GLU A 80 4.45 -3.04 4.94
CA GLU A 80 5.27 -4.24 5.08
C GLU A 80 4.53 -5.49 4.61
N GLN A 81 3.30 -5.71 5.09
CA GLN A 81 2.51 -6.87 4.69
C GLN A 81 2.23 -6.87 3.19
N THR A 82 1.94 -5.70 2.61
CA THR A 82 1.76 -5.57 1.15
C THR A 82 3.03 -5.97 0.42
N LEU A 83 4.18 -5.41 0.80
CA LEU A 83 5.47 -5.70 0.17
C LEU A 83 5.80 -7.20 0.25
N LYS A 84 5.54 -7.84 1.40
CA LYS A 84 5.71 -9.27 1.60
C LYS A 84 4.85 -10.11 0.66
N GLU A 85 3.59 -9.74 0.44
CA GLU A 85 2.70 -10.45 -0.49
C GLU A 85 3.14 -10.29 -1.96
N PHE A 86 3.57 -9.09 -2.36
CA PHE A 86 4.17 -8.87 -3.69
C PHE A 86 5.44 -9.71 -3.87
N PHE A 87 6.32 -9.71 -2.87
CA PHE A 87 7.55 -10.49 -2.90
C PHE A 87 7.28 -11.99 -3.01
N LYS A 88 6.39 -12.55 -2.18
CA LYS A 88 6.01 -13.98 -2.26
C LYS A 88 5.48 -14.35 -3.64
N ALA A 89 4.67 -13.48 -4.25
CA ALA A 89 4.11 -13.73 -5.57
C ALA A 89 5.21 -13.74 -6.65
N ILE A 90 6.11 -12.74 -6.64
CA ILE A 90 7.19 -12.61 -7.62
C ILE A 90 8.24 -13.72 -7.43
N GLN A 91 8.67 -13.97 -6.20
CA GLN A 91 9.63 -15.03 -5.87
C GLN A 91 9.10 -16.42 -6.26
N GLY A 92 7.80 -16.63 -6.12
CA GLY A 92 7.12 -17.85 -6.54
C GLY A 92 6.74 -17.92 -8.02
N GLY A 93 7.08 -16.91 -8.84
CA GLY A 93 6.77 -16.84 -10.27
C GLY A 93 5.29 -16.66 -10.62
N LYS A 94 4.46 -16.31 -9.63
CA LYS A 94 3.01 -16.10 -9.80
C LYS A 94 2.68 -14.80 -10.53
N ASP A 95 3.63 -13.88 -10.64
CA ASP A 95 3.46 -12.60 -11.32
C ASP A 95 3.28 -12.71 -12.85
N SER A 96 3.51 -13.90 -13.40
CA SER A 96 3.17 -14.28 -14.77
C SER A 96 1.67 -14.51 -15.00
N GLU A 97 0.88 -14.76 -13.95
CA GLU A 97 -0.55 -15.02 -14.04
C GLU A 97 -1.34 -13.72 -14.23
N GLN A 98 -2.33 -13.67 -15.13
CA GLN A 98 -3.11 -12.45 -15.40
C GLN A 98 -3.78 -11.82 -14.16
N SER A 99 -4.03 -12.61 -13.11
CA SER A 99 -4.80 -12.19 -11.94
C SER A 99 -4.02 -12.20 -10.61
N TRP A 100 -2.69 -12.29 -10.68
CA TRP A 100 -1.83 -12.43 -9.49
C TRP A 100 -2.01 -11.32 -8.44
N LYS A 101 -2.30 -10.08 -8.87
CA LYS A 101 -2.55 -8.97 -7.95
C LYS A 101 -3.90 -9.07 -7.23
N LYS A 102 -4.88 -9.82 -7.76
CA LYS A 102 -6.20 -9.96 -7.13
C LYS A 102 -6.12 -10.67 -5.77
N SER A 103 -5.24 -11.65 -5.63
CA SER A 103 -5.04 -12.35 -4.35
C SER A 103 -4.42 -11.40 -3.31
N ILE A 104 -3.47 -10.56 -3.73
CA ILE A 104 -2.83 -9.55 -2.89
C ILE A 104 -3.86 -8.53 -2.40
N TYR A 105 -4.69 -7.99 -3.30
CA TYR A 105 -5.74 -7.02 -2.92
C TYR A 105 -6.72 -7.59 -1.89
N LYS A 106 -7.03 -8.90 -1.97
CA LYS A 106 -7.89 -9.59 -1.01
C LYS A 106 -7.24 -9.74 0.37
N VAL A 107 -5.91 -9.81 0.44
CA VAL A 107 -5.18 -9.83 1.71
C VAL A 107 -5.17 -8.43 2.31
N ILE A 108 -4.82 -7.41 1.52
CA ILE A 108 -4.77 -6.01 1.97
C ILE A 108 -6.14 -5.55 2.47
N SER A 109 -7.23 -5.92 1.79
CA SER A 109 -8.59 -5.53 2.20
C SER A 109 -9.02 -6.09 3.56
N ARG A 110 -8.27 -7.03 4.14
CA ARG A 110 -8.50 -7.59 5.48
C ARG A 110 -7.65 -6.93 6.56
N LEU A 111 -6.66 -6.12 6.16
CA LEU A 111 -5.77 -5.36 7.05
C LEU A 111 -6.34 -3.96 7.34
N ASP A 112 -7.47 -3.61 6.74
CA ASP A 112 -8.10 -2.30 6.90
C ASP A 112 -8.70 -2.11 8.30
N ASP A 113 -8.26 -1.04 8.96
CA ASP A 113 -8.85 -0.52 10.19
C ASP A 113 -10.05 0.40 9.88
N PRO A 114 -10.96 0.62 10.85
CA PRO A 114 -12.03 1.60 10.70
C PRO A 114 -11.47 3.03 10.53
N VAL A 115 -12.06 3.81 9.61
CA VAL A 115 -11.66 5.20 9.35
C VAL A 115 -11.73 6.02 10.64
N PRO A 116 -10.62 6.65 11.06
CA PRO A 116 -10.63 7.59 12.18
C PRO A 116 -11.67 8.69 12.01
N GLU A 117 -12.36 9.08 13.09
CA GLU A 117 -13.47 10.05 12.99
C GLU A 117 -13.03 11.45 12.52
N TYR A 118 -11.78 11.84 12.76
CA TYR A 118 -11.27 13.15 12.34
C TYR A 118 -11.27 13.34 10.82
N PHE A 119 -11.15 12.25 10.06
CA PHE A 119 -11.24 12.24 8.60
C PHE A 119 -12.68 12.35 8.08
N LYS A 120 -13.67 12.10 8.93
CA LYS A 120 -15.09 12.27 8.60
C LYS A 120 -15.54 13.72 8.76
N SER A 121 -14.68 14.59 9.31
CA SER A 121 -14.96 16.01 9.44
C SER A 121 -14.94 16.68 8.06
N PRO A 122 -16.00 17.42 7.67
CA PRO A 122 -16.04 18.13 6.38
C PRO A 122 -14.94 19.19 6.23
N ASN A 123 -14.38 19.67 7.34
CA ASN A 123 -13.31 20.68 7.35
C ASN A 123 -11.89 20.07 7.29
N PHE A 124 -11.75 18.75 7.20
CA PHE A 124 -10.44 18.12 7.16
C PHE A 124 -9.58 18.63 5.98
N LEU A 125 -10.19 18.87 4.82
CA LEU A 125 -9.48 19.39 3.64
C LEU A 125 -8.99 20.82 3.82
N GLU A 126 -9.73 21.66 4.55
CA GLU A 126 -9.36 23.05 4.84
C GLU A 126 -8.19 23.15 5.84
N GLN A 127 -7.92 22.09 6.61
CA GLN A 127 -6.79 22.04 7.54
C GLN A 127 -5.48 21.60 6.87
N LEU A 128 -5.51 21.18 5.60
CA LEU A 128 -4.35 20.73 4.85
C LEU A 128 -3.73 21.81 3.93
N GLU A 129 -4.40 22.96 3.75
CA GLU A 129 -3.87 24.14 3.05
C GLU A 129 -2.88 24.95 3.89
#